data_AF-A0A9P5U3T2-F1
#
_entry.id   AF-A0A9P5U3T2-F1
#
_cell.length_a   1.000
_cell.length_b   1.000
_cell.length_c   1.000
_cell.angle_alpha   90.00
_cell.angle_beta   90.00
_cell.angle_gamma   90.00
#
_symmetry.space_group_name_H-M   'P 1'
#
loop_
_entity.id
_entity.type
_entity.pdbx_description
1 polymer ?
#
loop_
_entity_poly.entity_id
_entity_poly.type
_entity_poly.pdbx_seq_one_letter_code
_entity_poly.pdbx_strand_id
1 'polypeptide(L)'
;MSRYTARITYLDPATTEIELVGFLQGKGLATSPGQSRISLATGLEGSKIATATFETGEILSRALKLTPQERLLHDRHVTLDDTFEGFTPLSDGDKIDIVALHGLNGHAFDTWQYHSSDDCFMWLRDSLPEHFPGARVLTYGYNANVISDVSTGRLRTFAETFLERLRQERDSEGYRHKPLVLMAHSMGGLVLKQALIVGSNRADMRYKDLLESIHAVMFFGTPHQGGNGVSTAEFLTNLLHAVNLDARSDLIRELNPNSLFLFDLTGDFRQVIESLHTVICTFVEGKETKIGRWPLKRKLLIVQEQSAILGVARERKTSVNANHSDICKFKGPGDAAYATVRQVLRELIVEITPVITARDANDQPPPPSDLKYTTNDGDWKKYPVLEWGAHTYWALSHIDNRYGMTIVAYDKQGRIAGRWEKAGARYIHSIKMDRERVEFVGQGEYSITFALKDLKIT
;
A
#
# COMPACT_ATOMS: atom_id res chain seq x y z
N MET A 1 16.70 9.72 18.70
CA MET A 1 17.04 9.91 17.27
C MET A 1 16.02 10.88 16.74
N SER A 2 16.50 11.96 16.15
CA SER A 2 15.76 13.19 16.05
C SER A 2 14.89 13.22 14.80
N ARG A 3 13.58 13.16 15.06
CA ARG A 3 12.51 13.47 14.11
C ARG A 3 12.72 14.91 13.69
N TYR A 4 13.00 15.15 12.42
CA TYR A 4 13.05 16.52 11.88
C TYR A 4 11.91 16.77 10.90
N THR A 5 10.92 15.89 10.83
CA THR A 5 9.80 16.02 9.89
C THR A 5 8.53 16.38 10.63
N ALA A 6 7.81 17.39 10.15
CA ALA A 6 6.44 17.68 10.56
C ALA A 6 5.45 17.38 9.42
N ARG A 7 4.22 17.07 9.79
CA ARG A 7 3.06 17.14 8.92
C ARG A 7 2.43 18.52 9.03
N ILE A 8 1.98 19.06 7.90
CA ILE A 8 1.29 20.35 7.81
C ILE A 8 -0.11 20.09 7.23
N THR A 9 -1.14 20.45 7.98
CA THR A 9 -2.56 20.22 7.63
C THR A 9 -3.34 21.53 7.57
N TYR A 10 -4.58 21.45 7.08
CA TYR A 10 -5.47 22.60 6.82
C TYR A 10 -4.94 23.59 5.78
N LEU A 11 -4.10 23.11 4.86
CA LEU A 11 -3.65 23.90 3.72
C LEU A 11 -4.80 24.09 2.72
N ASP A 12 -4.81 25.24 2.07
CA ASP A 12 -5.76 25.53 1.01
C ASP A 12 -5.59 24.54 -0.17
N PRO A 13 -6.66 24.04 -0.81
CA PRO A 13 -6.56 23.19 -1.99
C PRO A 13 -5.70 23.76 -3.12
N ALA A 14 -5.64 25.09 -3.25
CA ALA A 14 -4.84 25.79 -4.26
C ALA A 14 -3.37 26.00 -3.84
N THR A 15 -3.01 25.67 -2.59
CA THR A 15 -1.63 25.84 -2.09
C THR A 15 -0.66 25.08 -2.98
N THR A 16 0.40 25.74 -3.42
CA THR A 16 1.48 25.13 -4.16
C THR A 16 2.69 24.82 -3.27
N GLU A 17 3.57 23.93 -3.72
CA GLU A 17 4.81 23.63 -3.00
C GLU A 17 5.70 24.88 -2.86
N ILE A 18 5.75 25.74 -3.89
CA ILE A 18 6.52 26.98 -3.89
C ILE A 18 6.02 27.93 -2.79
N GLU A 19 4.70 28.08 -2.65
CA GLU A 19 4.11 28.92 -1.62
C GLU A 19 4.39 28.36 -0.21
N LEU A 20 4.31 27.05 -0.05
CA LEU A 20 4.61 26.40 1.24
C LEU A 20 6.09 26.57 1.62
N VAL A 21 7.00 26.39 0.66
CA VAL A 21 8.44 26.66 0.86
C VAL A 21 8.66 28.12 1.25
N GLY A 22 8.04 29.06 0.51
CA GLY A 22 8.13 30.49 0.79
C GLY A 22 7.60 30.85 2.18
N PHE A 23 6.49 30.24 2.60
CA PHE A 23 5.94 30.38 3.94
C PHE A 23 6.93 29.94 5.02
N LEU A 24 7.50 28.73 4.90
CA LEU A 24 8.45 28.20 5.87
C LEU A 24 9.73 29.06 5.93
N GLN A 25 10.29 29.43 4.76
CA GLN A 25 11.47 30.29 4.66
C GLN A 25 11.21 31.69 5.24
N GLY A 26 10.03 32.26 5.01
CA GLY A 26 9.62 33.55 5.60
C GLY A 26 9.55 33.55 7.13
N LYS A 27 9.44 32.36 7.75
CA LYS A 27 9.53 32.16 9.21
C LYS A 27 10.93 31.72 9.67
N GLY A 28 11.92 31.79 8.78
CA GLY A 28 13.28 31.31 8.99
C GLY A 28 13.39 29.80 9.19
N LEU A 29 12.34 29.04 8.88
CA LEU A 29 12.30 27.59 9.08
C LEU A 29 12.98 26.89 7.90
N ALA A 30 14.30 26.81 7.96
CA ALA A 30 15.09 26.16 6.93
C ALA A 30 14.73 24.67 6.84
N THR A 31 14.27 24.26 5.65
CA THR A 31 14.11 22.86 5.28
C THR A 31 15.41 22.34 4.74
N SER A 32 15.71 21.08 5.03
CA SER A 32 16.97 20.48 4.61
C SER A 32 17.16 20.59 3.08
N PRO A 33 18.38 20.84 2.56
CA PRO A 33 18.61 21.03 1.13
C PRO A 33 18.33 19.77 0.30
N GLY A 34 17.79 19.95 -0.91
CA GLY A 34 17.49 18.88 -1.88
C GLY A 34 16.00 18.83 -2.29
N GLN A 35 15.73 18.31 -3.49
CA GLN A 35 14.44 18.39 -4.20
C GLN A 35 13.34 17.42 -3.67
N SER A 36 13.48 16.84 -2.47
CA SER A 36 12.61 15.74 -2.00
C SER A 36 12.14 15.86 -0.53
N ARG A 37 12.33 17.02 0.10
CA ARG A 37 12.14 17.14 1.57
C ARG A 37 10.86 17.83 2.00
N ILE A 38 10.08 18.28 1.03
CA ILE A 38 8.68 18.62 1.21
C ILE A 38 7.89 17.73 0.26
N SER A 39 6.76 17.20 0.74
CA SER A 39 5.74 16.61 -0.12
C SER A 39 4.45 17.37 0.06
N LEU A 40 3.68 17.55 -1.00
CA LEU A 40 2.36 18.16 -0.96
C LEU A 40 1.37 17.25 -1.69
N ALA A 41 0.37 16.76 -0.98
CA ALA A 41 -0.59 15.79 -1.50
C ALA A 41 -2.01 16.12 -1.04
N THR A 42 -2.99 15.55 -1.73
CA THR A 42 -4.41 15.77 -1.47
C THR A 42 -4.90 14.83 -0.36
N GLY A 43 -5.35 15.44 0.72
CA GLY A 43 -6.04 14.78 1.82
C GLY A 43 -7.54 14.68 1.59
N LEU A 44 -8.25 14.29 2.65
CA LEU A 44 -9.70 14.25 2.68
C LEU A 44 -10.31 15.61 2.31
N GLU A 45 -11.47 15.57 1.65
CA GLU A 45 -12.25 16.77 1.26
C GLU A 45 -11.48 17.76 0.35
N GLY A 46 -10.41 17.31 -0.32
CA GLY A 46 -9.62 18.14 -1.24
C GLY A 46 -8.64 19.09 -0.56
N SER A 47 -8.58 19.10 0.78
CA SER A 47 -7.56 19.85 1.52
C SER A 47 -6.16 19.35 1.18
N LYS A 48 -5.17 20.23 1.14
CA LYS A 48 -3.78 19.81 0.97
C LYS A 48 -3.18 19.42 2.32
N ILE A 49 -2.36 18.38 2.30
CA ILE A 49 -1.53 17.93 3.42
C ILE A 49 -0.10 17.91 2.92
N ALA A 50 0.81 18.44 3.72
CA ALA A 50 2.23 18.39 3.42
C ALA A 50 3.01 17.63 4.48
N THR A 51 4.18 17.13 4.09
CA THR A 51 5.24 16.77 5.02
C THR A 51 6.44 17.65 4.75
N ALA A 52 7.14 18.10 5.78
CA ALA A 52 8.32 18.96 5.64
C ALA A 52 9.42 18.50 6.58
N THR A 53 10.60 18.19 6.03
CA THR A 53 11.79 17.80 6.78
C THR A 53 12.73 19.01 6.96
N PHE A 54 12.90 19.42 8.21
CA PHE A 54 13.74 20.53 8.64
C PHE A 54 15.22 20.15 8.75
N GLU A 55 16.11 21.15 8.72
CA GLU A 55 17.56 20.94 8.89
C GLU A 55 17.93 20.41 10.27
N THR A 56 17.25 20.90 11.31
CA THR A 56 17.57 20.56 12.69
C THR A 56 16.32 20.38 13.55
N GLY A 57 16.50 19.75 14.71
CA GLY A 57 15.43 19.53 15.68
C GLY A 57 15.02 20.81 16.38
N GLU A 58 15.92 21.78 16.46
CA GLU A 58 15.63 23.12 16.97
C GLU A 58 14.69 23.86 16.02
N ILE A 59 14.91 23.74 14.70
CA ILE A 59 14.02 24.33 13.69
C ILE A 59 12.65 23.67 13.73
N LEU A 60 12.58 22.33 13.78
CA LEU A 60 11.31 21.63 13.97
C LEU A 60 10.61 22.11 15.26
N SER A 61 11.33 22.17 16.38
CA SER A 61 10.78 22.61 17.66
C SER A 61 10.22 24.03 17.58
N ARG A 62 10.86 24.91 16.79
CA ARG A 62 10.35 26.26 16.54
C ARG A 62 9.13 26.25 15.62
N ALA A 63 9.13 25.43 14.58
CA ALA A 63 8.00 25.25 13.67
C ALA A 63 6.72 24.79 14.41
N LEU A 64 6.87 23.82 15.32
CA LEU A 64 5.77 23.32 16.15
C LEU A 64 5.26 24.37 17.15
N LYS A 65 6.08 25.36 17.52
CA LYS A 65 5.75 26.43 18.48
C LYS A 65 5.26 27.72 17.84
N LEU A 66 5.15 27.80 16.51
CA LEU A 66 4.58 28.96 15.84
C LEU A 66 3.21 29.32 16.45
N THR A 67 3.01 30.60 16.74
CA THR A 67 1.75 31.17 17.21
C THR A 67 0.66 31.06 16.13
N PRO A 68 -0.64 31.17 16.49
CA PRO A 68 -1.71 31.18 15.50
C PRO A 68 -1.50 32.22 14.39
N GLN A 69 -1.07 33.45 14.73
CA GLN A 69 -0.81 34.51 13.75
C GLN A 69 0.34 34.15 12.80
N GLU A 70 1.34 33.41 13.27
CA GLU A 70 2.45 32.96 12.44
C GLU A 70 2.09 31.77 11.54
N ARG A 71 0.99 31.07 11.83
CA ARG A 71 0.48 29.92 11.06
C ARG A 71 -0.49 30.32 9.95
N LEU A 72 -0.58 31.61 9.62
CA LEU A 72 -1.47 32.09 8.57
C LEU A 72 -0.84 31.89 7.17
N LEU A 73 -1.51 31.12 6.32
CA LEU A 73 -1.21 30.96 4.89
C LEU A 73 -2.53 30.98 4.12
N HIS A 74 -2.66 31.88 3.12
CA HIS A 74 -3.90 32.07 2.34
C HIS A 74 -5.14 32.26 3.22
N ASP A 75 -5.03 33.10 4.26
CA ASP A 75 -6.07 33.36 5.27
C ASP A 75 -6.53 32.14 6.10
N ARG A 76 -5.83 31.01 5.99
CA ARG A 76 -6.08 29.79 6.76
C ARG A 76 -4.99 29.58 7.81
N HIS A 77 -5.41 29.14 8.98
CA HIS A 77 -4.48 28.73 10.04
C HIS A 77 -4.05 27.28 9.78
N VAL A 78 -2.82 27.10 9.32
CA VAL A 78 -2.25 25.77 9.12
C VAL A 78 -1.89 25.14 10.46
N THR A 79 -1.89 23.81 10.54
CA THR A 79 -1.44 23.09 11.74
C THR A 79 -0.19 22.29 11.43
N LEU A 80 0.82 22.40 12.29
CA LEU A 80 2.03 21.59 12.23
C LEU A 80 2.04 20.61 13.39
N ASP A 81 2.21 19.33 13.09
CA ASP A 81 2.35 18.25 14.07
C ASP A 81 3.49 17.30 13.71
N ASP A 82 4.11 16.67 14.71
CA ASP A 82 5.15 15.65 14.57
C ASP A 82 4.68 14.27 15.09
N THR A 83 3.37 14.08 15.25
CA THR A 83 2.78 12.84 15.75
C THR A 83 2.28 11.93 14.62
N PHE A 84 1.89 12.55 13.50
CA PHE A 84 1.37 11.87 12.30
C PHE A 84 0.18 10.95 12.60
N GLU A 85 -0.64 11.27 13.60
CA GLU A 85 -1.86 10.49 13.91
C GLU A 85 -2.87 10.59 12.76
N GLY A 86 -3.46 9.46 12.38
CA GLY A 86 -4.34 9.34 11.22
C GLY A 86 -3.61 9.20 9.88
N PHE A 87 -4.31 9.47 8.79
CA PHE A 87 -3.73 9.37 7.45
C PHE A 87 -2.87 10.58 7.11
N THR A 88 -1.75 10.30 6.45
CA THR A 88 -0.87 11.29 5.86
C THR A 88 -0.59 10.89 4.41
N PRO A 89 -1.24 11.52 3.43
CA PRO A 89 -0.88 11.37 2.02
C PRO A 89 0.54 11.91 1.79
N LEU A 90 1.38 11.11 1.14
CA LEU A 90 2.76 11.43 0.79
C LEU A 90 2.90 11.78 -0.70
N SER A 91 1.95 11.32 -1.52
CA SER A 91 1.84 11.63 -2.94
C SER A 91 0.40 11.54 -3.43
N ASP A 92 0.10 12.28 -4.49
CA ASP A 92 -1.15 12.16 -5.24
C ASP A 92 -1.06 11.03 -6.27
N GLY A 93 -2.20 10.39 -6.54
CA GLY A 93 -2.28 9.33 -7.54
C GLY A 93 -3.70 8.86 -7.81
N ASP A 94 -3.93 8.36 -9.02
CA ASP A 94 -5.25 7.99 -9.51
C ASP A 94 -5.36 6.55 -10.03
N LYS A 95 -4.30 5.75 -9.94
CA LYS A 95 -4.27 4.36 -10.45
C LYS A 95 -4.38 3.32 -9.34
N ILE A 96 -3.73 3.57 -8.21
CA ILE A 96 -3.60 2.62 -7.10
C ILE A 96 -3.34 3.37 -5.80
N ASP A 97 -3.87 2.86 -4.69
CA ASP A 97 -3.51 3.33 -3.36
C ASP A 97 -2.53 2.36 -2.68
N ILE A 98 -1.53 2.91 -2.02
CA ILE A 98 -0.56 2.17 -1.20
C ILE A 98 -0.60 2.76 0.20
N VAL A 99 -0.99 1.95 1.20
CA VAL A 99 -1.16 2.41 2.59
C VAL A 99 -0.20 1.67 3.50
N ALA A 100 0.61 2.40 4.27
CA ALA A 100 1.62 1.84 5.16
C ALA A 100 1.28 2.04 6.65
N LEU A 101 1.38 0.96 7.44
CA LEU A 101 1.12 0.96 8.89
C LEU A 101 2.39 0.65 9.67
N HIS A 102 2.68 1.48 10.68
CA HIS A 102 3.83 1.28 11.55
C HIS A 102 3.60 0.21 12.63
N GLY A 103 4.69 -0.25 13.25
CA GLY A 103 4.66 -1.23 14.34
C GLY A 103 4.55 -0.62 15.75
N LEU A 104 4.80 -1.48 16.76
CA LEU A 104 4.83 -1.12 18.18
C LEU A 104 5.92 -0.07 18.47
N ASN A 105 5.62 0.93 19.30
CA ASN A 105 6.49 2.09 19.56
C ASN A 105 6.96 2.81 18.27
N GLY A 106 6.30 2.52 17.15
CA GLY A 106 6.62 3.09 15.85
C GLY A 106 6.00 4.47 15.69
N HIS A 107 6.55 5.21 14.74
CA HIS A 107 5.98 6.45 14.25
C HIS A 107 5.63 6.27 12.77
N ALA A 108 4.51 6.84 12.31
CA ALA A 108 4.01 6.65 10.95
C ALA A 108 4.99 7.09 9.87
N PHE A 109 5.86 8.06 10.18
CA PHE A 109 6.92 8.50 9.29
C PHE A 109 8.22 7.71 9.51
N ASP A 110 8.71 7.67 10.75
CA ASP A 110 10.06 7.16 11.08
C ASP A 110 10.23 5.66 10.84
N THR A 111 9.14 4.89 10.91
CA THR A 111 9.18 3.44 10.66
C THR A 111 9.72 3.12 9.27
N TRP A 112 9.47 4.02 8.32
CA TRP A 112 9.84 3.91 6.92
C TRP A 112 11.01 4.83 6.55
N GLN A 113 11.61 5.50 7.53
CA GLN A 113 12.70 6.44 7.33
C GLN A 113 14.02 5.85 7.81
N TYR A 114 15.02 5.85 6.93
CA TYR A 114 16.40 5.65 7.32
C TYR A 114 17.02 6.96 7.78
N HIS A 115 17.85 6.89 8.82
CA HIS A 115 18.62 8.02 9.32
C HIS A 115 20.11 7.70 9.27
N SER A 116 20.89 8.62 8.71
CA SER A 116 22.34 8.70 8.81
C SER A 116 22.74 9.92 9.64
N SER A 117 24.04 10.17 9.80
CA SER A 117 24.55 11.36 10.50
C SER A 117 24.11 12.66 9.84
N ASP A 118 24.05 12.67 8.51
CA ASP A 118 23.95 13.89 7.71
C ASP A 118 22.68 13.92 6.84
N ASP A 119 21.96 12.81 6.76
CA ASP A 119 20.81 12.68 5.87
C ASP A 119 19.75 11.69 6.37
N CYS A 120 18.53 11.82 5.84
CA CYS A 120 17.43 10.91 6.06
C CYS A 120 16.72 10.56 4.75
N PHE A 121 16.26 9.33 4.63
CA PHE A 121 15.58 8.84 3.43
C PHE A 121 14.30 8.09 3.81
N MET A 122 13.15 8.69 3.52
CA MET A 122 11.83 8.12 3.73
C MET A 122 11.29 7.63 2.38
N TRP A 123 11.60 6.39 2.04
CA TRP A 123 11.45 5.86 0.68
C TRP A 123 10.00 5.88 0.15
N LEU A 124 8.99 5.84 1.02
CA LEU A 124 7.58 5.96 0.60
C LEU A 124 7.26 7.36 0.05
N ARG A 125 7.92 8.41 0.56
CA ARG A 125 7.80 9.79 0.11
C ARG A 125 8.82 10.12 -0.98
N ASP A 126 10.08 9.78 -0.74
CA ASP A 126 11.24 10.33 -1.46
C ASP A 126 11.58 9.57 -2.75
N SER A 127 10.96 8.42 -3.02
CA SER A 127 11.38 7.53 -4.12
C SER A 127 10.23 6.72 -4.71
N LEU A 128 9.27 6.29 -3.89
CA LEU A 128 8.15 5.49 -4.38
C LEU A 128 7.29 6.21 -5.44
N PRO A 129 6.95 7.50 -5.29
CA PRO A 129 6.12 8.20 -6.28
C PRO A 129 6.78 8.31 -7.66
N GLU A 130 8.10 8.45 -7.71
CA GLU A 130 8.86 8.50 -8.97
C GLU A 130 8.85 7.15 -9.71
N HIS A 131 8.93 6.05 -8.95
CA HIS A 131 8.95 4.71 -9.52
C HIS A 131 7.58 4.16 -9.89
N PHE A 132 6.51 4.71 -9.31
CA PHE A 132 5.13 4.31 -9.56
C PHE A 132 4.25 5.53 -9.83
N PRO A 133 4.40 6.21 -10.99
CA PRO A 133 3.60 7.39 -11.32
C PRO A 133 2.10 7.05 -11.34
N GLY A 134 1.31 7.83 -10.59
CA GLY A 134 -0.12 7.61 -10.40
C GLY A 134 -0.47 6.71 -9.21
N ALA A 135 0.51 6.24 -8.44
CA ALA A 135 0.27 5.63 -7.13
C ALA A 135 0.07 6.72 -6.07
N ARG A 136 -1.07 6.67 -5.35
CA ARG A 136 -1.30 7.49 -4.17
C ARG A 136 -0.70 6.76 -2.98
N VAL A 137 0.34 7.33 -2.37
CA VAL A 137 1.01 6.72 -1.22
C VAL A 137 0.56 7.40 0.06
N LEU A 138 0.13 6.62 1.04
CA LEU A 138 -0.29 7.10 2.36
C LEU A 138 0.43 6.33 3.47
N THR A 139 0.71 7.01 4.57
CA THR A 139 1.04 6.36 5.84
C THR A 139 -0.06 6.62 6.86
N TYR A 140 -0.31 5.65 7.74
CA TYR A 140 -1.30 5.73 8.79
C TYR A 140 -0.64 5.64 10.18
N GLY A 141 -0.87 6.67 11.00
CA GLY A 141 -0.42 6.72 12.38
C GLY A 141 -1.51 6.42 13.39
N TYR A 142 -1.14 5.69 14.43
CA TYR A 142 -1.95 5.49 15.63
C TYR A 142 -1.06 5.47 16.86
N ASN A 143 -1.61 5.68 18.05
CA ASN A 143 -0.82 5.69 19.27
C ASN A 143 -0.35 4.26 19.65
N ALA A 144 0.80 3.86 19.10
CA ALA A 144 1.39 2.55 19.34
C ALA A 144 2.00 2.38 20.75
N ASN A 145 2.18 3.46 21.51
CA ASN A 145 2.66 3.39 22.89
C ASN A 145 1.61 2.80 23.85
N VAL A 146 0.34 2.81 23.43
CA VAL A 146 -0.79 2.24 24.20
C VAL A 146 -1.01 0.75 23.87
N ILE A 147 -0.43 0.25 22.77
CA ILE A 147 -0.54 -1.17 22.37
C ILE A 147 0.41 -2.06 23.16
N SER A 148 1.40 -1.51 23.87
CA SER A 148 2.27 -2.34 24.71
C SER A 148 1.49 -3.07 25.83
N ASP A 149 0.25 -2.65 26.11
CA ASP A 149 -0.79 -3.45 26.79
C ASP A 149 -1.70 -4.07 25.71
N VAL A 150 -1.27 -5.24 25.19
CA VAL A 150 -1.96 -6.02 24.15
C VAL A 150 -3.09 -6.83 24.77
N SER A 151 -4.03 -6.17 25.45
CA SER A 151 -5.33 -6.79 25.65
C SER A 151 -6.05 -6.91 24.30
N THR A 152 -6.74 -8.03 24.08
CA THR A 152 -7.50 -8.30 22.84
C THR A 152 -8.46 -7.16 22.47
N GLY A 153 -9.04 -6.50 23.49
CA GLY A 153 -9.90 -5.33 23.33
C GLY A 153 -9.20 -4.14 22.66
N ARG A 154 -7.96 -3.81 23.05
CA ARG A 154 -7.25 -2.65 22.49
C ARG A 154 -6.83 -2.87 21.04
N LEU A 155 -6.29 -4.04 20.70
CA LEU A 155 -5.93 -4.34 19.31
C LEU A 155 -7.16 -4.22 18.39
N ARG A 156 -8.31 -4.73 18.84
CA ARG A 156 -9.57 -4.60 18.11
C ARG A 156 -10.00 -3.14 17.94
N THR A 157 -9.86 -2.28 18.95
CA THR A 157 -10.15 -0.84 18.82
C THR A 157 -9.25 -0.16 17.79
N PHE A 158 -7.94 -0.45 17.78
CA PHE A 158 -7.03 0.08 16.75
C PHE A 158 -7.44 -0.39 15.35
N ALA A 159 -7.81 -1.66 15.22
CA ALA A 159 -8.25 -2.26 13.98
C ALA A 159 -9.56 -1.64 13.45
N GLU A 160 -10.57 -1.49 14.31
CA GLU A 160 -11.86 -0.86 13.97
C GLU A 160 -11.66 0.61 13.57
N THR A 161 -10.82 1.34 14.31
CA THR A 161 -10.50 2.74 14.01
C THR A 161 -9.77 2.87 12.68
N PHE A 162 -8.76 2.02 12.42
CA PHE A 162 -8.04 2.00 11.16
C PHE A 162 -8.98 1.67 9.99
N LEU A 163 -9.80 0.63 10.14
CA LEU A 163 -10.74 0.20 9.10
C LEU A 163 -11.73 1.30 8.73
N GLU A 164 -12.35 1.95 9.73
CA GLU A 164 -13.31 3.02 9.49
C GLU A 164 -12.64 4.25 8.86
N ARG A 165 -11.45 4.63 9.33
CA ARG A 165 -10.71 5.75 8.72
C ARG A 165 -10.28 5.43 7.30
N LEU A 166 -9.86 4.19 7.01
CA LEU A 166 -9.48 3.78 5.66
C LEU A 166 -10.68 3.80 4.71
N ARG A 167 -11.86 3.38 5.20
CA ARG A 167 -13.12 3.51 4.47
C ARG A 167 -13.42 4.97 4.14
N GLN A 168 -13.31 5.87 5.13
CA GLN A 168 -13.53 7.31 4.95
C GLN A 168 -12.54 7.93 3.94
N GLU A 169 -11.25 7.61 4.06
CA GLU A 169 -10.19 8.09 3.17
C GLU A 169 -10.42 7.71 1.70
N ARG A 170 -11.22 6.66 1.48
CA ARG A 170 -11.55 6.10 0.18
C ARG A 170 -13.03 6.26 -0.21
N ASP A 171 -13.83 6.99 0.55
CA ASP A 171 -15.29 7.02 0.37
C ASP A 171 -15.73 7.71 -0.93
N SER A 172 -14.93 8.66 -1.44
CA SER A 172 -15.22 9.30 -2.72
C SER A 172 -15.15 8.29 -3.88
N GLU A 173 -16.00 8.47 -4.88
CA GLU A 173 -15.95 7.78 -6.19
C GLU A 173 -14.55 7.83 -6.84
N GLY A 174 -13.81 8.88 -6.46
CA GLY A 174 -12.37 9.06 -6.62
C GLY A 174 -11.53 7.81 -6.32
N TYR A 175 -11.77 7.13 -5.21
CA TYR A 175 -10.84 6.16 -4.63
C TYR A 175 -11.50 4.83 -4.26
N ARG A 176 -12.82 4.77 -4.11
CA ARG A 176 -13.58 3.64 -3.56
C ARG A 176 -13.17 2.27 -4.11
N HIS A 177 -13.10 2.15 -5.43
CA HIS A 177 -12.83 0.89 -6.15
C HIS A 177 -11.40 0.74 -6.66
N LYS A 178 -10.50 1.68 -6.35
CA LYS A 178 -9.11 1.61 -6.84
C LYS A 178 -8.40 0.40 -6.23
N PRO A 179 -7.52 -0.29 -6.97
CA PRO A 179 -6.66 -1.30 -6.37
C PRO A 179 -5.92 -0.73 -5.15
N LEU A 180 -5.82 -1.54 -4.10
CA LEU A 180 -5.24 -1.18 -2.82
C LEU A 180 -4.18 -2.21 -2.42
N VAL A 181 -3.00 -1.71 -2.09
CA VAL A 181 -1.90 -2.47 -1.48
C VAL A 181 -1.68 -1.97 -0.06
N LEU A 182 -1.72 -2.88 0.90
CA LEU A 182 -1.48 -2.57 2.31
C LEU A 182 -0.09 -3.04 2.71
N MET A 183 0.67 -2.19 3.38
CA MET A 183 1.99 -2.51 3.93
C MET A 183 1.92 -2.38 5.45
N ALA A 184 2.53 -3.32 6.17
CA ALA A 184 2.55 -3.26 7.61
C ALA A 184 3.86 -3.80 8.18
N HIS A 185 4.42 -3.06 9.15
CA HIS A 185 5.60 -3.49 9.89
C HIS A 185 5.22 -4.09 11.24
N SER A 186 5.81 -5.24 11.56
CA SER A 186 5.73 -5.86 12.88
C SER A 186 4.29 -5.95 13.39
N MET A 187 4.00 -5.40 14.57
CA MET A 187 2.69 -5.40 15.21
C MET A 187 1.60 -4.64 14.41
N GLY A 188 1.98 -3.69 13.54
CA GLY A 188 1.03 -3.06 12.62
C GLY A 188 0.35 -4.09 11.72
N GLY A 189 1.03 -5.19 11.42
CA GLY A 189 0.45 -6.30 10.68
C GLY A 189 -0.64 -7.04 11.47
N LEU A 190 -0.57 -7.08 12.80
CA LEU A 190 -1.64 -7.65 13.64
C LEU A 190 -2.88 -6.76 13.66
N VAL A 191 -2.69 -5.43 13.77
CA VAL A 191 -3.77 -4.44 13.65
C VAL A 191 -4.47 -4.60 12.30
N LEU A 192 -3.68 -4.71 11.22
CA LEU A 192 -4.20 -4.90 9.88
C LEU A 192 -4.98 -6.22 9.73
N LYS A 193 -4.45 -7.34 10.23
CA LYS A 193 -5.16 -8.64 10.19
C LYS A 193 -6.51 -8.55 10.89
N GLN A 194 -6.52 -7.99 12.11
CA GLN A 194 -7.75 -7.81 12.88
C GLN A 194 -8.74 -6.90 12.15
N ALA A 195 -8.27 -5.85 11.47
CA ALA A 195 -9.12 -4.94 10.70
C ALA A 195 -9.82 -5.67 9.54
N LEU A 196 -9.08 -6.51 8.81
CA LEU A 196 -9.65 -7.28 7.70
C LEU A 196 -10.64 -8.36 8.18
N ILE A 197 -10.39 -8.99 9.32
CA ILE A 197 -11.34 -9.92 9.95
C ILE A 197 -12.63 -9.20 10.35
N VAL A 198 -12.51 -8.06 11.04
CA VAL A 198 -13.69 -7.26 11.45
C VAL A 198 -14.47 -6.80 10.22
N GLY A 199 -13.80 -6.29 9.20
CA GLY A 199 -14.45 -5.83 7.98
C GLY A 199 -15.13 -6.95 7.19
N SER A 200 -14.61 -8.18 7.27
CA SER A 200 -15.17 -9.34 6.55
C SER A 200 -16.41 -9.93 7.20
N ASN A 201 -16.89 -9.34 8.30
CA ASN A 201 -18.14 -9.75 8.90
C ASN A 201 -19.30 -9.51 7.92
N ARG A 202 -19.88 -10.61 7.42
CA ARG A 202 -20.90 -10.60 6.35
C ARG A 202 -22.18 -9.84 6.70
N ALA A 203 -22.43 -9.57 7.98
CA ALA A 203 -23.55 -8.74 8.40
C ALA A 203 -23.33 -7.24 8.11
N ASP A 204 -22.08 -6.80 7.95
CA ASP A 204 -21.73 -5.39 7.73
C ASP A 204 -21.22 -5.15 6.31
N MET A 205 -22.12 -4.72 5.42
CA MET A 205 -21.82 -4.49 4.01
C MET A 205 -21.03 -3.20 3.75
N ARG A 206 -20.80 -2.35 4.76
CA ARG A 206 -20.15 -1.04 4.59
C ARG A 206 -18.71 -1.14 4.10
N TYR A 207 -18.05 -2.26 4.36
CA TYR A 207 -16.64 -2.48 4.01
C TYR A 207 -16.45 -3.30 2.74
N LYS A 208 -17.53 -3.74 2.08
CA LYS A 208 -17.44 -4.66 0.93
C LYS A 208 -16.53 -4.12 -0.18
N ASP A 209 -16.80 -2.90 -0.66
CA ASP A 209 -16.03 -2.31 -1.76
C ASP A 209 -14.56 -2.08 -1.38
N LEU A 210 -14.31 -1.73 -0.11
CA LEU A 210 -12.96 -1.58 0.43
C LEU A 210 -12.22 -2.92 0.42
N LEU A 211 -12.85 -3.99 0.90
CA LEU A 211 -12.24 -5.32 0.94
C LEU A 211 -11.97 -5.87 -0.46
N GLU A 212 -12.93 -5.71 -1.38
CA GLU A 212 -12.78 -6.11 -2.80
C GLU A 212 -11.66 -5.33 -3.51
N SER A 213 -11.31 -4.15 -3.00
CA SER A 213 -10.19 -3.36 -3.50
C SER A 213 -8.82 -3.84 -3.01
N ILE A 214 -8.74 -4.66 -1.96
CA ILE A 214 -7.46 -5.13 -1.40
C ILE A 214 -6.89 -6.27 -2.23
N HIS A 215 -5.89 -5.94 -3.04
CA HIS A 215 -5.27 -6.91 -3.95
C HIS A 215 -4.02 -7.55 -3.36
N ALA A 216 -3.28 -6.83 -2.51
CA ALA A 216 -2.10 -7.38 -1.87
C ALA A 216 -1.84 -6.80 -0.47
N VAL A 217 -1.19 -7.61 0.36
CA VAL A 217 -0.65 -7.18 1.67
C VAL A 217 0.82 -7.53 1.76
N MET A 218 1.66 -6.55 2.12
CA MET A 218 3.10 -6.70 2.32
C MET A 218 3.42 -6.60 3.82
N PHE A 219 3.81 -7.72 4.43
CA PHE A 219 4.21 -7.79 5.82
C PHE A 219 5.73 -7.72 5.96
N PHE A 220 6.19 -6.86 6.87
CA PHE A 220 7.61 -6.71 7.19
C PHE A 220 7.86 -7.12 8.63
N GLY A 221 8.45 -8.29 8.85
CA GLY A 221 8.70 -8.83 10.19
C GLY A 221 7.43 -8.95 11.03
N THR A 222 6.27 -9.26 10.43
CA THR A 222 5.04 -9.46 11.21
C THR A 222 5.00 -10.87 11.78
N PRO A 223 4.79 -11.03 13.10
CA PRO A 223 4.58 -12.34 13.71
C PRO A 223 3.16 -12.82 13.37
N HIS A 224 3.01 -13.87 12.59
CA HIS A 224 1.71 -14.48 12.32
C HIS A 224 1.42 -15.64 13.26
N GLN A 225 2.37 -16.52 13.49
CA GLN A 225 2.18 -17.67 14.37
C GLN A 225 2.91 -17.41 15.69
N GLY A 226 2.25 -17.70 16.82
CA GLY A 226 2.96 -17.89 18.08
C GLY A 226 3.96 -19.03 17.84
N GLY A 227 5.25 -18.76 17.94
CA GLY A 227 6.28 -19.68 17.44
C GLY A 227 6.18 -21.06 18.08
N ASN A 228 6.55 -22.10 17.33
CA ASN A 228 6.76 -23.45 17.86
C ASN A 228 7.88 -23.41 18.92
N GLY A 229 7.52 -23.16 20.18
CA GLY A 229 8.42 -23.17 21.34
C GLY A 229 8.77 -21.81 21.96
N VAL A 230 8.36 -20.68 21.36
CA VAL A 230 8.56 -19.33 21.95
C VAL A 230 7.20 -18.81 22.41
N SER A 231 7.06 -18.57 23.72
CA SER A 231 5.81 -18.02 24.25
C SER A 231 5.53 -16.62 23.68
N THR A 232 4.25 -16.27 23.46
CA THR A 232 3.84 -14.92 23.03
C THR A 232 4.44 -13.82 23.91
N ALA A 233 4.59 -14.10 25.21
CA ALA A 233 5.21 -13.21 26.19
C ALA A 233 6.71 -13.00 25.90
N GLU A 234 7.46 -14.06 25.60
CA GLU A 234 8.88 -13.97 25.24
C GLU A 234 9.08 -13.19 23.93
N PHE A 235 8.26 -13.46 22.92
CA PHE A 235 8.28 -12.70 21.66
C PHE A 235 8.04 -11.20 21.93
N LEU A 236 6.98 -10.86 22.66
CA LEU A 236 6.64 -9.46 22.93
C LEU A 236 7.70 -8.77 23.80
N THR A 237 8.31 -9.49 24.73
CA THR A 237 9.47 -9.00 25.50
C THR A 237 10.63 -8.66 24.57
N ASN A 238 10.99 -9.56 23.66
CA ASN A 238 12.07 -9.33 22.69
C ASN A 238 11.74 -8.16 21.75
N LEU A 239 10.49 -8.05 21.31
CA LEU A 239 10.01 -6.93 20.49
C LEU A 239 10.11 -5.59 21.23
N LEU A 240 9.64 -5.52 22.48
CA LEU A 240 9.74 -4.32 23.32
C LEU A 240 11.19 -3.86 23.45
N HIS A 241 12.11 -4.79 23.69
CA HIS A 241 13.54 -4.48 23.74
C HIS A 241 14.11 -4.04 22.39
N ALA A 242 13.69 -4.64 21.27
CA ALA A 242 14.13 -4.27 19.92
C ALA A 242 13.72 -2.84 19.54
N VAL A 243 12.59 -2.36 20.08
CA VAL A 243 12.09 -1.00 19.86
C VAL A 243 12.50 -0.02 20.96
N ASN A 244 13.48 -0.38 21.80
CA ASN A 244 14.00 0.42 22.91
C ASN A 244 12.94 0.89 23.93
N LEU A 245 11.85 0.14 24.11
CA LEU A 245 10.99 0.33 25.27
C LEU A 245 11.57 -0.45 26.44
N ASP A 246 11.84 0.24 27.55
CA ASP A 246 12.08 -0.44 28.81
C ASP A 246 10.78 -1.17 29.16
N ALA A 247 10.84 -2.49 29.06
CA ALA A 247 9.80 -3.40 29.49
C ALA A 247 9.56 -3.18 30.99
N ARG A 248 8.71 -2.22 31.33
CA ARG A 248 8.18 -2.08 32.68
C ARG A 248 7.45 -3.40 32.96
N SER A 249 7.92 -4.14 33.95
CA SER A 249 7.51 -5.53 34.25
C SER A 249 6.01 -5.68 34.50
N ASP A 250 5.36 -4.57 34.86
CA ASP A 250 3.92 -4.36 34.99
C ASP A 250 3.17 -4.43 33.65
N LEU A 251 3.76 -3.94 32.56
CA LEU A 251 3.15 -3.98 31.23
C LEU A 251 3.20 -5.38 30.58
N ILE A 252 4.24 -6.15 30.89
CA ILE A 252 4.35 -7.54 30.41
C ILE A 252 3.37 -8.44 31.16
N ARG A 253 2.97 -8.06 32.39
CA ARG A 253 2.12 -8.87 33.26
C ARG A 253 0.65 -8.90 32.83
N GLU A 254 0.21 -7.90 32.04
CA GLU A 254 -1.14 -7.82 31.48
C GLU A 254 -1.30 -8.57 30.14
N LEU A 255 -0.19 -9.01 29.55
CA LEU A 255 -0.19 -9.86 28.37
C LEU A 255 -0.52 -11.29 28.79
N ASN A 256 -1.77 -11.70 28.61
CA ASN A 256 -2.17 -13.06 28.92
C ASN A 256 -1.40 -14.06 28.02
N PRO A 257 -0.44 -14.85 28.56
CA PRO A 257 0.39 -15.76 27.78
C PRO A 257 -0.40 -16.91 27.14
N ASN A 258 -1.64 -17.13 27.60
CA ASN A 258 -2.55 -18.18 27.14
C ASN A 258 -3.51 -17.73 26.03
N SER A 259 -3.37 -16.51 25.46
CA SER A 259 -4.35 -16.10 24.46
C SER A 259 -4.13 -16.87 23.15
N LEU A 260 -4.98 -17.87 22.95
CA LEU A 260 -5.33 -18.49 21.66
C LEU A 260 -5.56 -17.45 20.55
N PHE A 261 -5.78 -16.18 20.93
CA PHE A 261 -5.97 -15.02 20.07
C PHE A 261 -5.01 -14.88 18.88
N LEU A 262 -3.68 -15.02 19.02
CA LEU A 262 -2.79 -14.90 17.83
C LEU A 262 -2.93 -16.08 16.86
N PHE A 263 -3.27 -17.27 17.38
CA PHE A 263 -3.54 -18.44 16.57
C PHE A 263 -4.90 -18.32 15.88
N ASP A 264 -5.95 -17.94 16.62
CA ASP A 264 -7.30 -17.69 16.11
C ASP A 264 -7.27 -16.58 15.04
N LEU A 265 -6.57 -15.48 15.31
CA LEU A 265 -6.36 -14.38 14.37
C LEU A 265 -5.73 -14.85 13.06
N THR A 266 -4.79 -15.80 13.11
CA THR A 266 -4.16 -16.32 11.90
C THR A 266 -5.09 -17.25 11.13
N GLY A 267 -5.83 -18.11 11.81
CA GLY A 267 -6.84 -18.96 11.17
C GLY A 267 -7.90 -18.14 10.43
N ASP A 268 -8.53 -17.20 11.14
CA ASP A 268 -9.57 -16.33 10.59
C ASP A 268 -9.01 -15.45 9.44
N PHE A 269 -7.81 -14.90 9.62
CA PHE A 269 -7.19 -14.08 8.59
C PHE A 269 -6.91 -14.87 7.31
N ARG A 270 -6.42 -16.12 7.41
CA ARG A 270 -6.20 -16.99 6.25
C ARG A 270 -7.49 -17.17 5.44
N GLN A 271 -8.61 -17.44 6.13
CA GLN A 271 -9.91 -17.58 5.47
C GLN A 271 -10.33 -16.29 4.74
N VAL A 272 -10.11 -15.12 5.37
CA VAL A 272 -10.41 -13.82 4.77
C VAL A 272 -9.61 -13.60 3.49
N ILE A 273 -8.28 -13.71 3.54
CA ILE A 273 -7.43 -13.42 2.37
C ILE A 273 -7.61 -14.43 1.23
N GLU A 274 -7.92 -15.68 1.55
CA GLU A 274 -8.30 -16.68 0.54
C GLU A 274 -9.60 -16.28 -0.16
N SER A 275 -10.62 -15.85 0.59
CA SER A 275 -11.89 -15.39 -0.01
C SER A 275 -11.73 -14.14 -0.89
N LEU A 276 -10.84 -13.22 -0.49
CA LEU A 276 -10.55 -11.99 -1.23
C LEU A 276 -9.54 -12.20 -2.38
N HIS A 277 -8.95 -13.39 -2.50
CA HIS A 277 -7.88 -13.69 -3.47
C HIS A 277 -6.68 -12.74 -3.34
N THR A 278 -6.41 -12.25 -2.14
CA THR A 278 -5.36 -11.28 -1.85
C THR A 278 -3.98 -11.95 -1.87
N VAL A 279 -3.02 -11.34 -2.55
CA VAL A 279 -1.62 -11.81 -2.57
C VAL A 279 -0.92 -11.36 -1.28
N ILE A 280 -0.20 -12.27 -0.62
CA ILE A 280 0.60 -11.94 0.55
C ILE A 280 2.07 -11.89 0.16
N CYS A 281 2.77 -10.82 0.55
CA CYS A 281 4.22 -10.73 0.45
C CYS A 281 4.82 -10.64 1.86
N THR A 282 5.64 -11.61 2.21
CA THR A 282 6.24 -11.75 3.54
C THR A 282 7.73 -11.43 3.46
N PHE A 283 8.15 -10.34 4.07
CA PHE A 283 9.54 -9.95 4.23
C PHE A 283 10.06 -10.38 5.59
N VAL A 284 11.04 -11.27 5.59
CA VAL A 284 11.65 -11.85 6.81
C VAL A 284 13.02 -11.24 7.11
N GLU A 285 13.34 -11.13 8.40
CA GLU A 285 14.64 -10.66 8.89
C GLU A 285 15.77 -11.57 8.43
N GLY A 286 16.85 -11.00 7.89
CA GLY A 286 18.07 -11.73 7.51
C GLY A 286 19.22 -11.53 8.49
N LYS A 287 19.06 -10.66 9.50
CA LYS A 287 20.06 -10.40 10.55
C LYS A 287 19.41 -10.37 11.92
N GLU A 288 20.16 -10.83 12.91
CA GLU A 288 19.77 -10.72 14.31
C GLU A 288 19.73 -9.26 14.78
N THR A 289 18.72 -8.94 15.60
CA THR A 289 18.60 -7.65 16.29
C THR A 289 19.38 -7.70 17.60
N LYS A 290 20.17 -6.65 17.86
CA LYS A 290 20.87 -6.48 19.14
C LYS A 290 19.88 -5.89 20.15
N ILE A 291 19.52 -6.67 21.17
CA ILE A 291 18.61 -6.24 22.24
C ILE A 291 19.35 -6.12 23.58
N GLY A 292 18.80 -5.32 24.49
CA GLY A 292 19.31 -5.15 25.85
C GLY A 292 20.41 -4.10 25.99
N ARG A 293 20.66 -3.69 27.24
CA ARG A 293 21.75 -2.75 27.60
C ARG A 293 23.00 -3.53 27.99
N TRP A 294 24.16 -2.90 27.88
CA TRP A 294 25.41 -3.46 28.39
C TRP A 294 25.28 -3.72 29.91
N PRO A 295 25.67 -4.89 30.46
CA PRO A 295 26.36 -6.03 29.84
C PRO A 295 25.45 -7.15 29.28
N LEU A 296 24.13 -7.08 29.43
CA LEU A 296 23.13 -8.10 29.03
C LEU A 296 22.74 -8.06 27.54
N LYS A 297 23.65 -7.64 26.64
CA LYS A 297 23.35 -7.56 25.20
C LYS A 297 23.16 -8.96 24.61
N ARG A 298 22.01 -9.21 24.00
CA ARG A 298 21.73 -10.44 23.24
C ARG A 298 21.55 -10.11 21.75
N LYS A 299 21.85 -11.07 20.90
CA LYS A 299 21.47 -11.06 19.48
C LYS A 299 20.48 -12.18 19.26
N LEU A 300 19.37 -11.88 18.59
CA LEU A 300 18.40 -12.87 18.15
C LEU A 300 17.59 -12.33 16.97
N LEU A 301 16.97 -13.23 16.20
CA LEU A 301 15.89 -12.88 15.29
C LEU A 301 14.64 -12.59 16.11
N ILE A 302 14.01 -11.43 15.90
CA ILE A 302 12.84 -11.03 16.68
C ILE A 302 11.63 -11.85 16.24
N VAL A 303 11.43 -11.97 14.93
CA VAL A 303 10.47 -12.89 14.33
C VAL A 303 11.23 -14.00 13.62
N GLN A 304 11.07 -15.23 14.11
CA GLN A 304 11.56 -16.41 13.40
C GLN A 304 10.80 -16.57 12.07
N GLU A 305 11.48 -17.07 11.05
CA GLU A 305 10.91 -17.25 9.72
C GLU A 305 9.58 -18.04 9.74
N GLN A 306 9.51 -19.09 10.56
CA GLN A 306 8.29 -19.92 10.71
C GLN A 306 7.13 -19.12 11.32
N SER A 307 7.41 -18.17 12.21
CA SER A 307 6.41 -17.26 12.75
C SER A 307 5.99 -16.20 11.74
N ALA A 308 6.86 -15.80 10.82
CA ALA A 308 6.58 -14.80 9.80
C ALA A 308 5.77 -15.35 8.61
N ILE A 309 5.74 -16.67 8.39
CA ILE A 309 5.06 -17.28 7.25
C ILE A 309 3.58 -17.58 7.58
N LEU A 310 2.67 -17.15 6.70
CA LEU A 310 1.25 -17.49 6.81
C LEU A 310 0.94 -18.89 6.30
N GLY A 311 1.70 -19.45 5.36
CA GLY A 311 1.43 -20.76 4.79
C GLY A 311 0.15 -20.79 3.93
N VAL A 312 -0.11 -19.72 3.18
CA VAL A 312 -1.25 -19.64 2.22
C VAL A 312 -0.77 -19.77 0.77
N ALA A 313 -1.65 -20.21 -0.12
CA ALA A 313 -1.30 -20.52 -1.51
C ALA A 313 -0.68 -19.34 -2.30
N ARG A 314 -1.12 -18.11 -2.02
CA ARG A 314 -0.66 -16.88 -2.71
C ARG A 314 0.35 -16.08 -1.88
N GLU A 315 1.19 -16.75 -1.09
CA GLU A 315 2.25 -16.12 -0.31
C GLU A 315 3.60 -16.11 -1.04
N ARG A 316 4.22 -14.93 -1.15
CA ARG A 316 5.57 -14.70 -1.68
C ARG A 316 6.50 -14.35 -0.54
N LYS A 317 7.43 -15.23 -0.21
CA LYS A 317 8.42 -15.00 0.85
C LYS A 317 9.71 -14.40 0.27
N THR A 318 10.21 -13.35 0.91
CA THR A 318 11.49 -12.72 0.59
C THR A 318 12.30 -12.47 1.86
N SER A 319 13.56 -12.90 1.90
CA SER A 319 14.47 -12.53 3.00
C SER A 319 15.15 -11.20 2.69
N VAL A 320 15.20 -10.31 3.68
CA VAL A 320 15.83 -9.00 3.57
C VAL A 320 17.07 -8.97 4.44
N ASN A 321 18.20 -8.49 3.91
CA ASN A 321 19.49 -8.44 4.62
C ASN A 321 19.56 -7.33 5.71
N ALA A 322 18.56 -7.29 6.59
CA ALA A 322 18.34 -6.31 7.65
C ALA A 322 17.85 -7.02 8.93
N ASN A 323 17.97 -6.32 10.06
CA ASN A 323 17.40 -6.74 11.33
C ASN A 323 15.94 -6.24 11.45
N HIS A 324 15.22 -6.64 12.49
CA HIS A 324 13.81 -6.27 12.71
C HIS A 324 13.52 -4.77 12.67
N SER A 325 14.43 -3.97 13.24
CA SER A 325 14.26 -2.52 13.39
C SER A 325 14.58 -1.75 12.10
N ASP A 326 15.33 -2.38 11.19
CA ASP A 326 15.83 -1.79 9.94
C ASP A 326 15.20 -2.41 8.68
N ILE A 327 14.37 -3.45 8.81
CA ILE A 327 13.79 -4.19 7.66
C ILE A 327 12.96 -3.32 6.70
N CYS A 328 12.43 -2.20 7.18
CA CYS A 328 11.68 -1.21 6.40
C CYS A 328 12.45 0.09 6.13
N LYS A 329 13.73 0.17 6.50
CA LYS A 329 14.54 1.39 6.48
C LYS A 329 15.72 1.24 5.55
N PHE A 330 15.63 1.87 4.39
CA PHE A 330 16.61 1.71 3.32
C PHE A 330 17.51 2.93 3.21
N LYS A 331 18.78 2.72 2.87
CA LYS A 331 19.76 3.83 2.86
C LYS A 331 19.52 4.86 1.75
N GLY A 332 18.82 4.49 0.70
CA GLY A 332 18.62 5.32 -0.49
C GLY A 332 18.09 4.50 -1.68
N PRO A 333 17.91 5.13 -2.86
CA PRO A 333 17.37 4.48 -4.06
C PRO A 333 18.20 3.29 -4.58
N GLY A 334 19.50 3.27 -4.26
CA GLY A 334 20.45 2.20 -4.63
C GLY A 334 20.61 1.09 -3.59
N ASP A 335 19.85 1.11 -2.49
CA ASP A 335 19.89 0.06 -1.48
C ASP A 335 19.35 -1.27 -2.07
N ALA A 336 20.10 -2.36 -1.89
CA ALA A 336 19.74 -3.67 -2.44
C ALA A 336 18.44 -4.22 -1.84
N ALA A 337 18.18 -4.00 -0.54
CA ALA A 337 16.94 -4.40 0.10
C ALA A 337 15.75 -3.62 -0.47
N TYR A 338 15.93 -2.31 -0.70
CA TYR A 338 14.90 -1.50 -1.34
C TYR A 338 14.62 -1.94 -2.77
N ALA A 339 15.66 -2.24 -3.55
CA ALA A 339 15.50 -2.73 -4.92
C ALA A 339 14.64 -4.00 -4.98
N THR A 340 14.85 -4.92 -4.03
CA THR A 340 14.03 -6.14 -3.89
C THR A 340 12.58 -5.81 -3.54
N VAL A 341 12.33 -4.96 -2.52
CA VAL A 341 10.96 -4.56 -2.13
C VAL A 341 10.24 -3.86 -3.28
N ARG A 342 10.92 -2.96 -3.97
CA ARG A 342 10.40 -2.25 -5.15
C ARG A 342 10.09 -3.20 -6.30
N GLN A 343 10.89 -4.25 -6.51
CA GLN A 343 10.64 -5.24 -7.54
C GLN A 343 9.39 -6.07 -7.23
N VAL A 344 9.25 -6.55 -5.98
CA VAL A 344 8.05 -7.26 -5.53
C VAL A 344 6.80 -6.40 -5.71
N LEU A 345 6.85 -5.13 -5.27
CA LEU A 345 5.73 -4.21 -5.45
C LEU A 345 5.41 -3.95 -6.93
N ARG A 346 6.42 -3.85 -7.80
CA ARG A 346 6.20 -3.69 -9.24
C ARG A 346 5.48 -4.88 -9.84
N GLU A 347 5.88 -6.10 -9.49
CA GLU A 347 5.21 -7.31 -9.94
C GLU A 347 3.75 -7.34 -9.49
N LEU A 348 3.47 -6.97 -8.22
CA LEU A 348 2.10 -6.86 -7.72
C LEU A 348 1.29 -5.83 -8.50
N ILE A 349 1.83 -4.62 -8.73
CA ILE A 349 1.11 -3.55 -9.43
C ILE A 349 0.77 -3.96 -10.87
N VAL A 350 1.71 -4.59 -11.58
CA VAL A 350 1.47 -5.11 -12.93
C VAL A 350 0.40 -6.22 -12.93
N GLU A 351 0.35 -7.05 -11.89
CA GLU A 351 -0.65 -8.09 -11.77
C GLU A 351 -2.08 -7.55 -11.56
N ILE A 352 -2.22 -6.42 -10.89
CA ILE A 352 -3.52 -5.91 -10.43
C ILE A 352 -4.08 -4.82 -11.34
N THR A 353 -3.23 -4.06 -12.03
CA THR A 353 -3.66 -2.91 -12.84
C THR A 353 -3.84 -3.33 -14.30
N PRO A 354 -5.07 -3.31 -14.84
CA PRO A 354 -5.27 -3.47 -16.27
C PRO A 354 -4.70 -2.26 -17.03
N VAL A 355 -4.13 -2.49 -18.21
CA VAL A 355 -3.54 -1.47 -19.07
C VAL A 355 -4.03 -1.66 -20.50
N ILE A 356 -4.48 -0.58 -21.12
CA ILE A 356 -4.74 -0.58 -22.56
C ILE A 356 -3.42 -0.31 -23.27
N THR A 357 -3.07 -1.17 -24.23
CA THR A 357 -1.88 -1.01 -25.06
C THR A 357 -2.17 -1.46 -26.49
N ALA A 358 -1.15 -1.42 -27.36
CA ALA A 358 -1.23 -1.90 -28.73
C ALA A 358 -0.17 -2.99 -28.98
N ARG A 359 -0.60 -4.13 -29.53
CA ARG A 359 0.24 -5.30 -29.86
C ARG A 359 0.42 -5.47 -31.35
N ASP A 360 1.59 -5.94 -31.79
CA ASP A 360 1.84 -6.13 -33.21
C ASP A 360 1.06 -7.35 -33.76
N ALA A 361 0.77 -7.35 -35.07
CA ALA A 361 0.04 -8.45 -35.74
C ALA A 361 0.74 -9.81 -35.57
N ASN A 362 2.08 -9.80 -35.49
CA ASN A 362 2.89 -11.00 -35.28
C ASN A 362 2.75 -11.58 -33.86
N ASP A 363 2.23 -10.80 -32.90
CA ASP A 363 2.00 -11.24 -31.52
C ASP A 363 0.62 -11.89 -31.34
N GLN A 364 -0.19 -11.98 -32.40
CA GLN A 364 -1.53 -12.55 -32.34
C GLN A 364 -1.46 -14.07 -32.08
N PRO A 365 -2.06 -14.56 -30.99
CA PRO A 365 -2.29 -15.99 -30.85
C PRO A 365 -3.31 -16.47 -31.90
N PRO A 366 -3.37 -17.77 -32.22
CA PRO A 366 -4.41 -18.29 -33.11
C PRO A 366 -5.83 -17.97 -32.56
N PRO A 367 -6.73 -17.38 -33.37
CA PRO A 367 -8.09 -17.14 -32.94
C PRO A 367 -8.88 -18.46 -32.90
N PRO A 368 -9.93 -18.59 -32.04
CA PRO A 368 -10.91 -19.66 -32.16
C PRO A 368 -11.47 -19.77 -33.57
N SER A 369 -11.86 -20.98 -33.99
CA SER A 369 -12.30 -21.25 -35.37
C SER A 369 -13.51 -20.44 -35.85
N ASP A 370 -14.29 -19.87 -34.94
CA ASP A 370 -15.46 -19.06 -35.23
C ASP A 370 -15.19 -17.53 -35.20
N LEU A 371 -13.96 -17.15 -34.85
CA LEU A 371 -13.54 -15.77 -34.65
C LEU A 371 -12.40 -15.37 -35.59
N LYS A 372 -12.28 -14.08 -35.83
CA LYS A 372 -11.21 -13.47 -36.61
C LYS A 372 -10.76 -12.16 -35.99
N TYR A 373 -9.48 -11.87 -36.13
CA TYR A 373 -8.96 -10.53 -35.92
C TYR A 373 -9.53 -9.62 -36.99
N THR A 374 -9.98 -8.45 -36.59
CA THR A 374 -10.60 -7.48 -37.48
C THR A 374 -10.12 -6.08 -37.16
N THR A 375 -10.07 -5.26 -38.20
CA THR A 375 -9.62 -3.87 -38.13
C THR A 375 -10.51 -3.03 -39.03
N ASN A 376 -10.77 -1.79 -38.62
CA ASN A 376 -11.32 -0.78 -39.52
C ASN A 376 -10.15 -0.10 -40.25
N ASP A 377 -10.21 -0.04 -41.59
CA ASP A 377 -9.35 0.77 -42.47
C ASP A 377 -7.84 0.42 -42.60
N GLY A 378 -7.58 -0.75 -43.20
CA GLY A 378 -6.60 -0.86 -44.29
C GLY A 378 -5.12 -1.10 -43.98
N ASP A 379 -4.55 -0.60 -42.87
CA ASP A 379 -3.16 -0.96 -42.52
C ASP A 379 -2.82 -0.61 -41.07
N TRP A 380 -2.90 -1.60 -40.16
CA TRP A 380 -2.21 -1.49 -38.89
C TRP A 380 -1.44 -2.76 -38.59
N LYS A 381 -0.13 -2.57 -38.48
CA LYS A 381 0.78 -3.51 -37.83
C LYS A 381 0.41 -3.75 -36.36
N LYS A 382 -0.49 -2.95 -35.76
CA LYS A 382 -0.81 -2.95 -34.33
C LYS A 382 -2.31 -2.99 -33.99
N TYR A 383 -2.64 -3.65 -32.89
CA TYR A 383 -4.01 -3.94 -32.44
C TYR A 383 -4.20 -3.49 -31.00
N PRO A 384 -5.29 -2.76 -30.66
CA PRO A 384 -5.57 -2.40 -29.28
C PRO A 384 -5.94 -3.66 -28.48
N VAL A 385 -5.29 -3.83 -27.33
CA VAL A 385 -5.54 -4.92 -26.40
C VAL A 385 -5.64 -4.37 -24.98
N LEU A 386 -6.33 -5.13 -24.13
CA LEU A 386 -6.29 -4.93 -22.69
C LEU A 386 -5.30 -5.97 -22.13
N GLU A 387 -4.26 -5.52 -21.44
CA GLU A 387 -3.36 -6.40 -20.69
C GLU A 387 -3.73 -6.35 -19.21
N TRP A 388 -3.88 -7.51 -18.58
CA TRP A 388 -4.18 -7.59 -17.16
C TRP A 388 -3.53 -8.83 -16.55
N GLY A 389 -2.54 -8.58 -15.69
CA GLY A 389 -1.71 -9.62 -15.10
C GLY A 389 -0.97 -10.44 -16.15
N ALA A 390 -1.17 -11.76 -16.15
CA ALA A 390 -0.50 -12.65 -17.08
C ALA A 390 -1.25 -12.82 -18.42
N HIS A 391 -2.34 -12.08 -18.63
CA HIS A 391 -3.24 -12.29 -19.75
C HIS A 391 -3.31 -11.07 -20.69
N THR A 392 -3.48 -11.35 -21.98
CA THR A 392 -3.78 -10.35 -23.00
C THR A 392 -5.17 -10.62 -23.56
N TYR A 393 -6.04 -9.62 -23.50
CA TYR A 393 -7.43 -9.67 -23.91
C TYR A 393 -7.57 -9.05 -25.30
N TRP A 394 -7.99 -9.88 -26.25
CA TRP A 394 -8.19 -9.53 -27.65
C TRP A 394 -9.68 -9.47 -27.96
N ALA A 395 -10.11 -8.37 -28.57
CA ALA A 395 -11.47 -8.20 -29.03
C ALA A 395 -11.59 -8.67 -30.47
N LEU A 396 -12.28 -9.79 -30.68
CA LEU A 396 -12.39 -10.48 -31.97
C LEU A 396 -13.82 -10.35 -32.53
N SER A 397 -13.94 -10.37 -33.85
CA SER A 397 -15.25 -10.43 -34.52
C SER A 397 -15.55 -11.84 -35.01
N HIS A 398 -16.82 -12.16 -35.18
CA HIS A 398 -17.24 -13.45 -35.68
C HIS A 398 -17.02 -13.56 -37.20
N ILE A 399 -16.65 -14.75 -37.67
CA ILE A 399 -16.41 -15.01 -39.10
C ILE A 399 -17.70 -14.86 -39.92
N ASP A 400 -18.86 -15.22 -39.34
CA ASP A 400 -20.18 -15.07 -39.96
C ASP A 400 -20.69 -13.61 -40.03
N ASN A 401 -19.88 -12.66 -39.57
CA ASN A 401 -20.17 -11.23 -39.55
C ASN A 401 -21.40 -10.81 -38.72
N ARG A 402 -21.87 -11.65 -37.76
CA ARG A 402 -22.93 -11.24 -36.84
C ARG A 402 -22.55 -9.96 -36.08
N TYR A 403 -23.56 -9.23 -35.64
CA TYR A 403 -23.38 -7.95 -34.94
C TYR A 403 -23.01 -8.15 -33.46
N GLY A 404 -21.77 -8.59 -33.24
CA GLY A 404 -21.21 -8.81 -31.90
C GLY A 404 -19.69 -8.97 -31.93
N MET A 405 -19.11 -8.88 -30.74
CA MET A 405 -17.69 -9.15 -30.51
C MET A 405 -17.52 -10.12 -29.37
N THR A 406 -16.45 -10.90 -29.48
CA THR A 406 -16.00 -11.79 -28.43
C THR A 406 -14.65 -11.31 -27.92
N ILE A 407 -14.56 -11.05 -26.62
CA ILE A 407 -13.30 -10.81 -25.92
C ILE A 407 -12.71 -12.16 -25.56
N VAL A 408 -11.48 -12.43 -25.99
CA VAL A 408 -10.74 -13.66 -25.65
C VAL A 408 -9.47 -13.27 -24.92
N ALA A 409 -9.30 -13.80 -23.71
CA ALA A 409 -8.08 -13.67 -22.95
C ALA A 409 -7.15 -14.84 -23.22
N TYR A 410 -5.88 -14.53 -23.48
CA TYR A 410 -4.84 -15.53 -23.70
C TYR A 410 -3.75 -15.41 -22.64
N ASP A 411 -3.20 -16.55 -22.21
CA ASP A 411 -1.99 -16.59 -21.40
C ASP A 411 -0.72 -16.30 -22.22
N LYS A 412 0.44 -16.23 -21.55
CA LYS A 412 1.75 -16.00 -22.20
C LYS A 412 2.15 -17.08 -23.21
N GLN A 413 1.51 -18.25 -23.19
CA GLN A 413 1.75 -19.35 -24.13
C GLN A 413 0.75 -19.34 -25.30
N GLY A 414 -0.15 -18.35 -25.38
CA GLY A 414 -1.17 -18.26 -26.42
C GLY A 414 -2.34 -19.22 -26.21
N ARG A 415 -2.55 -19.75 -25.01
CA ARG A 415 -3.71 -20.58 -24.67
C ARG A 415 -4.84 -19.71 -24.15
N ILE A 416 -6.08 -20.09 -24.49
CA ILE A 416 -7.27 -19.36 -24.06
C ILE A 416 -7.50 -19.57 -22.56
N ALA A 417 -7.55 -18.47 -21.82
CA ALA A 417 -7.81 -18.44 -20.39
C ALA A 417 -9.23 -17.93 -20.06
N GLY A 418 -9.88 -17.23 -21.00
CA GLY A 418 -11.26 -16.76 -20.84
C GLY A 418 -11.87 -16.26 -22.14
N ARG A 419 -13.21 -16.26 -22.22
CA ARG A 419 -13.98 -15.88 -23.41
C ARG A 419 -15.32 -15.26 -23.01
N TRP A 420 -15.62 -14.05 -23.51
CA TRP A 420 -16.84 -13.30 -23.22
C TRP A 420 -17.43 -12.70 -24.49
N GLU A 421 -18.70 -12.95 -24.78
CA GLU A 421 -19.38 -12.45 -25.98
C GLU A 421 -20.42 -11.39 -25.62
N LYS A 422 -20.52 -10.35 -26.45
CA LYS A 422 -21.57 -9.34 -26.34
C LYS A 422 -21.98 -8.83 -27.72
N ALA A 423 -23.28 -8.78 -27.96
CA ALA A 423 -23.85 -8.14 -29.14
C ALA A 423 -23.74 -6.60 -29.01
N GLY A 424 -23.67 -5.90 -30.14
CA GLY A 424 -23.78 -4.43 -30.15
C GLY A 424 -22.65 -3.68 -30.85
N ALA A 425 -21.51 -4.32 -31.11
CA ALA A 425 -20.41 -3.76 -31.90
C ALA A 425 -19.70 -4.89 -32.66
N ARG A 426 -18.89 -4.53 -33.66
CA ARG A 426 -17.95 -5.42 -34.37
C ARG A 426 -16.79 -4.60 -34.93
N TYR A 427 -15.70 -5.28 -35.29
CA TYR A 427 -14.50 -4.66 -35.87
C TYR A 427 -13.85 -3.62 -34.94
N ILE A 428 -13.09 -4.11 -33.96
CA ILE A 428 -12.42 -3.26 -32.97
C ILE A 428 -11.58 -2.17 -33.65
N HIS A 429 -11.64 -0.96 -33.14
CA HIS A 429 -10.68 0.10 -33.49
C HIS A 429 -10.04 0.76 -32.27
N SER A 430 -10.72 0.80 -31.11
CA SER A 430 -10.15 1.36 -29.89
C SER A 430 -10.71 0.72 -28.63
N ILE A 431 -9.94 0.79 -27.55
CA ILE A 431 -10.41 0.41 -26.21
C ILE A 431 -10.33 1.66 -25.34
N LYS A 432 -11.37 1.91 -24.57
CA LYS A 432 -11.42 2.93 -23.53
C LYS A 432 -11.66 2.22 -22.20
N MET A 433 -11.11 2.75 -21.12
CA MET A 433 -11.29 2.15 -19.80
C MET A 433 -11.36 3.26 -18.77
N ASP A 434 -12.36 3.16 -17.91
CA ASP A 434 -12.44 3.91 -16.67
C ASP A 434 -12.11 2.98 -15.48
N ARG A 435 -12.41 3.41 -14.26
CA ARG A 435 -12.05 2.65 -13.05
C ARG A 435 -12.81 1.34 -12.88
N GLU A 436 -14.00 1.22 -13.46
CA GLU A 436 -14.88 0.08 -13.25
C GLU A 436 -15.18 -0.68 -14.54
N ARG A 437 -15.03 -0.03 -15.69
CA ARG A 437 -15.51 -0.52 -16.96
C ARG A 437 -14.44 -0.39 -18.03
N VAL A 438 -14.47 -1.37 -18.92
CA VAL A 438 -13.74 -1.32 -20.18
C VAL A 438 -14.74 -1.36 -21.33
N GLU A 439 -14.56 -0.43 -22.25
CA GLU A 439 -15.35 -0.23 -23.44
C GLU A 439 -14.51 -0.58 -24.67
N PHE A 440 -14.98 -1.54 -25.45
CA PHE A 440 -14.40 -1.95 -26.71
C PHE A 440 -15.21 -1.28 -27.83
N VAL A 441 -14.60 -0.32 -28.51
CA VAL A 441 -15.24 0.49 -29.55
C VAL A 441 -14.91 -0.10 -30.92
N GLY A 442 -15.95 -0.40 -31.68
CA GLY A 442 -15.91 -0.98 -33.01
C GLY A 442 -16.30 0.00 -34.12
N GLN A 443 -16.52 -0.54 -35.32
CA GLN A 443 -16.88 0.23 -36.51
C GLN A 443 -18.07 1.17 -36.25
N GLY A 444 -17.98 2.42 -36.71
CA GLY A 444 -19.08 3.38 -36.61
C GLY A 444 -19.31 3.91 -35.19
N GLU A 445 -18.30 3.83 -34.32
CA GLU A 445 -18.34 4.24 -32.90
C GLU A 445 -19.34 3.44 -32.03
N TYR A 446 -19.86 2.32 -32.54
CA TYR A 446 -20.61 1.38 -31.71
C TYR A 446 -19.67 0.65 -30.76
N SER A 447 -20.08 0.43 -29.51
CA SER A 447 -19.22 -0.20 -28.51
C SER A 447 -19.91 -1.30 -27.71
N ILE A 448 -19.10 -2.17 -27.11
CA ILE A 448 -19.53 -3.08 -26.04
C ILE A 448 -18.75 -2.77 -24.77
N THR A 449 -19.45 -2.74 -23.64
CA THR A 449 -18.85 -2.42 -22.34
C THR A 449 -18.95 -3.61 -21.40
N PHE A 450 -17.88 -3.90 -20.67
CA PHE A 450 -17.85 -4.86 -19.56
C PHE A 450 -17.47 -4.15 -18.27
N ALA A 451 -17.99 -4.63 -17.13
CA ALA A 451 -17.35 -4.30 -15.88
C ALA A 451 -16.00 -5.05 -15.82
N LEU A 452 -14.94 -4.40 -15.36
CA LEU A 452 -13.60 -4.99 -15.26
C LEU A 452 -13.63 -6.27 -14.43
N LYS A 453 -14.37 -6.28 -13.32
CA LYS A 453 -14.55 -7.47 -12.47
C LYS A 453 -15.07 -8.69 -13.23
N ASP A 454 -15.87 -8.51 -14.28
CA ASP A 454 -16.45 -9.61 -15.05
C ASP A 454 -15.44 -10.23 -16.04
N LEU A 455 -14.39 -9.48 -16.40
CA LEU A 455 -13.30 -9.95 -17.26
C LEU A 455 -12.10 -10.52 -16.47
N LYS A 456 -12.05 -10.30 -15.16
CA LYS A 456 -10.92 -10.76 -14.34
C LYS A 456 -10.86 -12.29 -14.30
N ILE A 457 -9.71 -12.85 -14.69
CA ILE A 457 -9.43 -14.29 -14.58
C ILE A 457 -8.78 -14.54 -13.21
N THR A 458 -9.42 -15.34 -12.37
CA THR A 458 -9.03 -15.63 -10.98
C THR A 458 -8.03 -16.77 -10.83
#